data_AF-A0AAE9WTB2-F1
#
_entry.id   AF-A0AAE9WTB2-F1
#
_cell.length_a   1.000
_cell.length_b   1.000
_cell.length_c   1.000
_cell.angle_alpha   90.00
_cell.angle_beta   90.00
_cell.angle_gamma   90.00
#
_symmetry.space_group_name_H-M   'P 1'
#
loop_
_entity.id
_entity.type
_entity.pdbx_description
1 polymer ?
#
loop_
_entity_poly.entity_id
_entity_poly.type
_entity_poly.pdbx_seq_one_letter_code
_entity_poly.pdbx_strand_id
1 'polypeptide(L)'
;MAVFDFDLTLIGKHSGGYIDKLNDIEDIGTSVTNAFKILSKRLYENNIKITVATFSDDEAIRYSKVKSPSLIAGEELIQHCIKHSNCETKIERVYAYYPYYYKEPKKYMALGLKEPMSNDKSYHLKRIRNEFSVNINEIIFFDDDVKNCISAKKEGYITFNVTGKKGFNFKDIKLMQ
;
A
#
# COMPACT_ATOMS: atom_id res chain seq x y z
N MET A 1 -4.37 -11.96 -8.41
CA MET A 1 -4.35 -10.52 -8.05
C MET A 1 -2.98 -10.18 -7.47
N ALA A 2 -2.54 -8.93 -7.64
CA ALA A 2 -1.35 -8.43 -6.96
C ALA A 2 -1.72 -7.34 -5.95
N VAL A 3 -1.11 -7.40 -4.76
CA VAL A 3 -1.26 -6.42 -3.69
C VAL A 3 0.13 -5.87 -3.37
N PHE A 4 0.26 -4.56 -3.38
CA PHE A 4 1.52 -3.88 -3.05
C PHE A 4 1.33 -3.00 -1.81
N ASP A 5 2.32 -2.99 -0.92
CA ASP A 5 2.52 -1.82 -0.06
C ASP A 5 2.93 -0.60 -0.90
N PHE A 6 2.89 0.59 -0.30
CA PHE A 6 3.14 1.85 -0.97
C PHE A 6 4.57 2.35 -0.75
N ASP A 7 4.87 2.79 0.47
CA ASP A 7 6.15 3.40 0.82
C ASP A 7 7.28 2.38 0.69
N LEU A 8 8.39 2.75 0.04
CA LEU A 8 9.52 1.84 -0.20
C LEU A 8 9.17 0.49 -0.85
N THR A 9 7.99 0.39 -1.46
CA THR A 9 7.51 -0.76 -2.24
C THR A 9 7.09 -0.30 -3.63
N LEU A 10 5.92 0.33 -3.77
CA LEU A 10 5.46 0.89 -5.05
C LEU A 10 6.33 2.09 -5.44
N ILE A 11 6.56 2.98 -4.47
CA ILE A 11 7.41 4.16 -4.62
C ILE A 11 8.80 3.94 -4.01
N GLY A 12 9.80 4.65 -4.54
CA GLY A 12 11.18 4.55 -4.09
C GLY A 12 11.55 5.46 -2.94
N LYS A 13 10.58 6.18 -2.35
CA LYS A 13 10.74 7.13 -1.26
C LYS A 13 9.69 6.85 -0.18
N HIS A 14 9.88 7.39 1.01
CA HIS A 14 8.97 7.20 2.13
C HIS A 14 8.12 8.46 2.32
N SER A 15 6.82 8.39 2.02
CA SER A 15 5.90 9.53 2.11
C SER A 15 5.62 9.98 3.54
N GLY A 16 5.77 9.08 4.53
CA GLY A 16 5.38 9.37 5.91
C GLY A 16 3.86 9.31 6.13
N GLY A 17 3.12 8.81 5.14
CA GLY A 17 1.68 8.59 5.21
C GLY A 17 0.83 9.71 4.59
N TYR A 18 1.40 10.88 4.30
CA TYR A 18 0.73 11.97 3.58
C TYR A 18 1.76 12.96 3.03
N ILE A 19 1.40 13.76 2.01
CA ILE A 19 2.26 14.84 1.47
C ILE A 19 1.47 16.14 1.27
N ASP A 20 2.17 17.26 1.12
CA ASP A 20 1.62 18.49 0.53
C ASP A 20 1.90 18.50 -0.98
N LYS A 21 0.88 18.28 -1.81
CA LYS A 21 1.07 18.17 -3.27
C LYS A 21 1.51 19.45 -3.97
N LEU A 22 1.42 20.61 -3.31
CA LEU A 22 1.92 21.89 -3.85
C LEU A 22 3.36 22.17 -3.41
N ASN A 23 3.84 21.49 -2.38
CA ASN A 23 5.18 21.64 -1.80
C ASN A 23 5.87 20.28 -1.64
N ASP A 24 5.78 19.42 -2.66
CA ASP A 24 6.36 18.08 -2.67
C ASP A 24 7.88 18.13 -2.93
N ILE A 25 8.63 18.71 -1.99
CA ILE A 25 10.08 18.94 -2.07
C ILE A 25 10.86 17.64 -2.23
N GLU A 26 10.31 16.54 -1.72
CA GLU A 26 10.92 15.22 -1.81
C GLU A 26 10.54 14.46 -3.07
N ASP A 27 9.82 15.08 -4.02
CA ASP A 27 9.32 14.48 -5.25
C ASP A 27 8.60 13.12 -5.05
N ILE A 28 7.82 12.97 -3.98
CA ILE A 28 7.07 11.74 -3.70
C ILE A 28 6.09 11.44 -4.84
N GLY A 29 5.42 12.45 -5.40
CA GLY A 29 4.48 12.34 -6.51
C GLY A 29 5.07 11.75 -7.79
N THR A 30 6.39 11.80 -7.97
CA THR A 30 7.06 11.24 -9.17
C THR A 30 7.89 9.99 -8.88
N SER A 31 7.81 9.47 -7.64
CA SER A 31 8.73 8.46 -7.13
C SER A 31 8.33 6.99 -7.39
N VAL A 32 7.30 6.73 -8.19
CA VAL A 32 6.92 5.35 -8.56
C VAL A 32 8.11 4.67 -9.27
N THR A 33 8.49 3.48 -8.80
CA THR A 33 9.68 2.80 -9.32
C THR A 33 9.50 2.34 -10.76
N ASN A 34 10.56 2.39 -11.56
CA ASN A 34 10.50 1.92 -12.96
C ASN A 34 10.14 0.43 -13.07
N ALA A 35 10.64 -0.40 -12.15
CA ALA A 35 10.31 -1.82 -12.14
C ALA A 35 8.82 -2.05 -11.84
N PHE A 36 8.23 -1.29 -10.91
CA PHE A 36 6.79 -1.34 -10.69
C PHE A 36 6.02 -0.87 -11.92
N LYS A 37 6.42 0.22 -12.59
CA LYS A 37 5.76 0.68 -13.83
C LYS A 37 5.71 -0.41 -14.90
N ILE A 38 6.83 -1.09 -15.12
CA ILE A 38 6.93 -2.19 -16.10
C ILE A 38 6.04 -3.36 -15.69
N LEU A 39 6.14 -3.82 -14.44
CA LEU A 39 5.35 -4.96 -13.96
C LEU A 39 3.85 -4.65 -13.97
N SER A 40 3.45 -3.51 -13.40
CA SER A 40 2.05 -3.10 -13.25
C SER A 40 1.36 -2.88 -14.59
N LYS A 41 2.05 -2.35 -15.60
CA LYS A 41 1.54 -2.30 -16.97
C LYS A 41 1.25 -3.70 -17.49
N ARG A 42 2.20 -4.63 -17.33
CA ARG A 42 2.02 -6.01 -17.79
C ARG A 42 0.89 -6.73 -17.06
N LEU A 43 0.76 -6.55 -15.74
CA LEU A 43 -0.34 -7.08 -14.95
C LEU A 43 -1.69 -6.55 -15.45
N TYR A 44 -1.78 -5.23 -15.66
CA TYR A 44 -2.98 -4.56 -16.16
C TYR A 44 -3.40 -5.08 -17.55
N GLU A 45 -2.47 -5.17 -18.50
CA GLU A 45 -2.71 -5.72 -19.85
C GLU A 45 -3.22 -7.18 -19.83
N ASN A 46 -2.91 -7.94 -18.77
CA ASN A 46 -3.34 -9.32 -18.60
C ASN A 46 -4.58 -9.45 -17.69
N ASN A 47 -5.30 -8.35 -17.45
CA ASN A 47 -6.48 -8.30 -16.58
C ASN A 47 -6.20 -8.76 -15.13
N ILE A 48 -4.94 -8.67 -14.67
CA ILE A 48 -4.59 -8.93 -13.29
C ILE A 48 -4.81 -7.63 -12.51
N LYS A 49 -5.83 -7.64 -11.66
CA LYS A 49 -6.15 -6.55 -10.74
C LYS A 49 -4.98 -6.26 -9.80
N ILE A 50 -4.72 -4.97 -9.61
CA ILE A 50 -3.71 -4.45 -8.68
C ILE A 50 -4.43 -3.66 -7.59
N THR A 51 -4.09 -3.92 -6.34
CA THR A 51 -4.56 -3.13 -5.19
C THR A 51 -3.37 -2.68 -4.35
N VAL A 52 -3.59 -1.64 -3.55
CA VAL A 52 -2.57 -1.14 -2.61
C VAL A 52 -3.05 -1.32 -1.18
N ALA A 53 -2.20 -1.86 -0.32
CA ALA A 53 -2.43 -2.00 1.11
C ALA A 53 -1.40 -1.17 1.86
N THR A 54 -1.75 0.03 2.31
CA THR A 54 -0.83 1.01 2.90
C THR A 54 -1.28 1.47 4.29
N PHE A 55 -0.36 2.08 5.03
CA PHE A 55 -0.61 2.79 6.29
C PHE A 55 -0.70 4.32 6.10
N SER A 56 -0.89 4.80 4.87
CA SER A 56 -1.10 6.22 4.53
C SER A 56 -2.54 6.69 4.83
N ASP A 57 -3.01 6.55 6.07
CA ASP A 57 -4.41 6.85 6.45
C ASP A 57 -4.72 8.36 6.46
N ASP A 58 -5.91 8.76 5.98
CA ASP A 58 -6.38 10.15 5.97
C ASP A 58 -6.48 10.76 7.39
N GLU A 59 -6.65 9.95 8.43
CA GLU A 59 -6.58 10.40 9.82
C GLU A 59 -5.22 11.05 10.13
N ALA A 60 -4.14 10.73 9.42
CA ALA A 60 -2.84 11.40 9.56
C ALA A 60 -2.92 12.90 9.27
N ILE A 61 -3.67 13.30 8.24
CA ILE A 61 -3.91 14.71 7.91
C ILE A 61 -4.76 15.37 9.01
N ARG A 62 -5.77 14.66 9.50
CA ARG A 62 -6.66 15.17 10.56
C ARG A 62 -5.87 15.53 11.82
N TYR A 63 -4.94 14.66 12.23
CA TYR A 63 -4.08 14.85 13.40
C TYR A 63 -2.81 15.67 13.12
N SER A 64 -2.53 16.01 11.86
CA SER A 64 -1.40 16.87 11.50
C SER A 64 -1.54 18.27 12.09
N LYS A 65 -0.40 18.82 12.53
CA LYS A 65 -0.27 20.22 12.96
C LYS A 65 -0.36 21.19 11.78
N VAL A 66 0.02 20.73 10.58
CA VAL A 66 -0.07 21.51 9.35
C VAL A 66 -1.51 21.42 8.84
N LYS A 67 -2.16 22.57 8.66
CA LYS A 67 -3.51 22.66 8.08
C LYS A 67 -3.39 23.28 6.70
N SER A 68 -3.27 22.42 5.68
CA SER A 68 -3.30 22.84 4.28
C SER A 68 -4.31 22.00 3.49
N PRO A 69 -5.15 22.62 2.62
CA PRO A 69 -6.06 21.88 1.76
C PRO A 69 -5.35 21.11 0.64
N SER A 70 -4.05 21.33 0.45
CA SER A 70 -3.21 20.57 -0.49
C SER A 70 -2.63 19.29 0.11
N LEU A 71 -2.88 19.01 1.38
CA LEU A 71 -2.46 17.74 1.98
C LEU A 71 -3.29 16.59 1.40
N ILE A 72 -2.60 15.55 0.96
CA ILE A 72 -3.20 14.34 0.41
C ILE A 72 -2.60 13.11 1.08
N ALA A 73 -3.44 12.12 1.34
CA ALA A 73 -3.11 10.82 1.91
C ALA A 73 -3.91 9.74 1.18
N GLY A 74 -3.79 8.50 1.63
CA GLY A 74 -4.61 7.38 1.21
C GLY A 74 -4.75 7.26 -0.30
N GLU A 75 -5.98 7.08 -0.77
CA GLU A 75 -6.25 6.89 -2.19
C GLU A 75 -5.81 8.09 -3.04
N GLU A 76 -6.02 9.33 -2.58
CA GLU A 76 -5.63 10.52 -3.34
C GLU A 76 -4.11 10.59 -3.55
N LEU A 77 -3.32 10.27 -2.52
CA LEU A 77 -1.86 10.22 -2.60
C LEU A 77 -1.39 9.17 -3.62
N ILE A 78 -1.92 7.95 -3.56
CA ILE A 78 -1.51 6.88 -4.47
C ILE A 78 -1.86 7.27 -5.91
N GLN A 79 -3.07 7.79 -6.16
CA GLN A 79 -3.49 8.20 -7.50
C GLN A 79 -2.65 9.38 -8.02
N HIS A 80 -2.29 10.31 -7.14
CA HIS A 80 -1.36 11.39 -7.46
C HIS A 80 -0.01 10.82 -7.93
N CYS A 81 0.59 9.89 -7.18
CA CYS A 81 1.86 9.26 -7.56
C CYS A 81 1.79 8.51 -8.90
N ILE A 82 0.75 7.70 -9.13
CA ILE A 82 0.55 6.96 -10.38
C ILE A 82 0.48 7.91 -11.57
N LYS A 83 -0.34 8.96 -11.46
CA LYS A 83 -0.53 9.97 -12.52
C LYS A 83 0.76 10.73 -12.81
N HIS A 84 1.38 11.31 -11.80
CA HIS A 84 2.54 12.20 -11.97
C HIS A 84 3.83 11.45 -12.32
N SER A 85 3.88 10.14 -12.08
CA SER A 85 5.00 9.29 -12.49
C SER A 85 4.85 8.71 -13.91
N ASN A 86 3.82 9.08 -14.67
CA ASN A 86 3.48 8.48 -15.96
C ASN A 86 3.40 6.94 -15.88
N CYS A 87 2.78 6.41 -14.83
CA CYS A 87 2.61 4.98 -14.63
C CYS A 87 1.34 4.50 -15.34
N GLU A 88 1.50 3.78 -16.46
CA GLU A 88 0.41 3.23 -17.27
C GLU A 88 -0.19 1.97 -16.61
N THR A 89 -0.88 2.16 -15.49
CA THR A 89 -1.58 1.08 -14.80
C THR A 89 -2.87 1.57 -14.14
N LYS A 90 -3.69 0.63 -13.68
CA LYS A 90 -4.91 0.92 -12.91
C LYS A 90 -4.80 0.26 -11.53
N ILE A 91 -4.89 1.09 -10.50
CA ILE A 91 -5.07 0.62 -9.12
C ILE A 91 -6.58 0.46 -8.90
N GLU A 92 -7.04 -0.77 -8.71
CA GLU A 92 -8.47 -1.08 -8.54
C GLU A 92 -9.03 -0.56 -7.22
N ARG A 93 -8.21 -0.61 -6.17
CA ARG A 93 -8.60 -0.17 -4.83
C ARG A 93 -7.37 0.12 -3.97
N VAL A 94 -7.50 1.12 -3.10
CA VAL A 94 -6.51 1.43 -2.06
C VAL A 94 -7.13 1.16 -0.68
N TYR A 95 -6.43 0.40 0.14
CA TYR A 95 -6.75 0.14 1.53
C TYR A 95 -5.71 0.87 2.39
N ALA A 96 -6.05 2.08 2.82
CA ALA A 96 -5.14 2.98 3.51
C ALA A 96 -5.50 3.11 5.00
N TYR A 97 -5.42 2.00 5.74
CA TYR A 97 -5.76 1.98 7.17
C TYR A 97 -4.50 1.84 8.01
N TYR A 98 -4.21 2.81 8.88
CA TYR A 98 -3.07 2.72 9.79
C TYR A 98 -3.50 2.20 11.17
N PRO A 99 -3.03 1.04 11.64
CA PRO A 99 -3.49 0.44 12.90
C PRO A 99 -3.43 1.38 14.11
N TYR A 100 -2.50 2.34 14.10
CA TYR A 100 -2.39 3.37 15.13
C TYR A 100 -3.72 4.10 15.42
N TYR A 101 -4.54 4.37 14.39
CA TYR A 101 -5.81 5.09 14.54
C TYR A 101 -7.01 4.21 14.91
N TYR A 102 -6.83 2.88 14.94
CA TYR A 102 -7.90 1.91 15.20
C TYR A 102 -7.65 1.10 16.47
N LYS A 103 -7.17 1.77 17.53
CA LYS A 103 -6.98 1.17 18.87
C LYS A 103 -8.22 1.26 19.76
N GLU A 104 -9.03 2.29 19.57
CA GLU A 104 -10.22 2.51 20.39
C GLU A 104 -11.43 1.72 19.88
N PRO A 105 -12.31 1.21 20.76
CA PRO A 105 -13.51 0.46 20.38
C PRO A 105 -14.34 1.11 19.30
N LYS A 106 -14.63 2.40 19.45
CA LYS A 106 -15.41 3.15 18.46
C LYS A 106 -14.77 3.14 17.07
N LYS A 107 -13.43 3.19 16.99
CA LYS A 107 -12.68 3.26 15.73
C LYS A 107 -12.59 1.89 15.07
N TYR A 108 -12.18 0.84 15.78
CA TYR A 108 -12.06 -0.49 15.16
C TYR A 108 -13.42 -1.13 14.86
N MET A 109 -14.46 -0.87 15.66
CA MET A 109 -15.81 -1.37 15.37
C MET A 109 -16.40 -0.73 14.12
N ALA A 110 -16.05 0.52 13.79
CA ALA A 110 -16.46 1.15 12.53
C ALA A 110 -15.89 0.43 11.29
N LEU A 111 -14.80 -0.33 11.45
CA LEU A 111 -14.23 -1.21 10.42
C LEU A 111 -14.78 -2.64 10.47
N GLY A 112 -15.72 -2.93 11.38
CA GLY A 112 -16.26 -4.27 11.60
C GLY A 112 -15.34 -5.19 12.40
N LEU A 113 -14.34 -4.65 13.10
CA LEU A 113 -13.46 -5.42 13.97
C LEU A 113 -14.05 -5.55 15.38
N LYS A 114 -13.68 -6.63 16.08
CA LYS A 114 -14.06 -6.87 17.48
C LYS A 114 -12.97 -6.45 18.48
N GLU A 115 -11.78 -6.21 17.98
CA GLU A 115 -10.58 -5.86 18.73
C GLU A 115 -9.75 -4.85 17.90
N PRO A 116 -8.74 -4.20 18.50
CA PRO A 116 -7.85 -3.29 17.77
C PRO A 116 -7.27 -3.93 16.50
N MET A 117 -7.08 -3.12 15.47
CA MET A 117 -6.42 -3.58 14.25
C MET A 117 -5.00 -4.07 14.57
N SER A 118 -4.61 -5.22 13.99
CA SER A 118 -3.25 -5.75 14.11
C SER A 118 -2.22 -4.82 13.48
N ASN A 119 -0.99 -4.79 14.01
CA ASN A 119 0.11 -3.97 13.48
C ASN A 119 0.81 -4.62 12.27
N ASP A 120 0.03 -5.26 11.40
CA ASP A 120 0.47 -5.90 10.16
C ASP A 120 -0.60 -5.71 9.07
N LYS A 121 -0.43 -6.36 7.92
CA LYS A 121 -1.36 -6.25 6.77
C LYS A 121 -2.50 -7.27 6.81
N SER A 122 -2.69 -8.01 7.90
CA SER A 122 -3.72 -9.07 7.98
C SER A 122 -5.12 -8.53 7.76
N TYR A 123 -5.44 -7.37 8.34
CA TYR A 123 -6.72 -6.70 8.12
C TYR A 123 -6.92 -6.33 6.64
N HIS A 124 -5.94 -5.68 6.02
CA HIS A 124 -5.99 -5.22 4.64
C HIS A 124 -6.16 -6.38 3.68
N LEU A 125 -5.31 -7.41 3.80
CA LEU A 125 -5.33 -8.58 2.93
C LEU A 125 -6.65 -9.36 3.08
N LYS A 126 -7.18 -9.51 4.30
CA LYS A 126 -8.50 -10.11 4.52
C LYS A 126 -9.62 -9.28 3.89
N ARG A 127 -9.56 -7.96 4.00
CA ARG A 127 -10.54 -7.05 3.38
C ARG A 127 -10.53 -7.17 1.86
N ILE A 128 -9.34 -7.16 1.24
CA ILE A 128 -9.13 -7.37 -0.19
C ILE A 128 -9.74 -8.71 -0.64
N ARG A 129 -9.41 -9.80 0.07
CA ARG A 129 -9.95 -11.13 -0.27
C ARG A 129 -11.47 -11.16 -0.29
N ASN A 130 -12.10 -10.60 0.73
CA ASN A 130 -13.55 -10.58 0.85
C ASN A 130 -14.19 -9.72 -0.24
N GLU A 131 -13.66 -8.53 -0.49
CA GLU A 131 -14.22 -7.59 -1.47
C GLU A 131 -14.10 -8.10 -2.90
N PHE A 132 -12.97 -8.73 -3.24
CA PHE A 132 -12.72 -9.28 -4.58
C PHE A 132 -13.11 -10.76 -4.73
N SER A 133 -13.61 -11.40 -3.67
CA SER A 133 -13.98 -12.82 -3.63
C SER A 133 -12.86 -13.74 -4.15
N VAL A 134 -11.62 -13.52 -3.67
CA VAL A 134 -10.44 -14.31 -4.05
C VAL A 134 -9.89 -15.13 -2.88
N ASN A 135 -9.32 -16.28 -3.19
CA ASN A 135 -8.65 -17.15 -2.24
C ASN A 135 -7.27 -16.60 -1.87
N ILE A 136 -6.72 -17.11 -0.76
CA ILE A 136 -5.44 -16.65 -0.22
C ILE A 136 -4.26 -16.87 -1.17
N ASN A 137 -4.28 -17.99 -1.90
CA ASN A 137 -3.29 -18.39 -2.89
C ASN A 137 -3.46 -17.67 -4.24
N GLU A 138 -4.50 -16.88 -4.41
CA GLU A 138 -4.74 -16.06 -5.60
C GLU A 138 -4.22 -14.62 -5.45
N ILE A 139 -3.64 -14.31 -4.29
CA ILE A 139 -3.01 -13.02 -3.99
C ILE A 139 -1.50 -13.20 -3.91
N ILE A 140 -0.80 -12.40 -4.73
CA ILE A 140 0.64 -12.17 -4.59
C ILE A 140 0.82 -10.83 -3.88
N PHE A 141 1.49 -10.86 -2.73
CA PHE A 141 1.69 -9.70 -1.87
C PHE A 141 3.15 -9.25 -1.87
N PHE A 142 3.38 -7.95 -2.02
CA PHE A 142 4.69 -7.30 -2.02
C PHE A 142 4.73 -6.23 -0.94
N ASP A 143 5.76 -6.24 -0.09
CA ASP A 143 5.96 -5.26 1.00
C ASP A 143 7.45 -5.21 1.38
N ASP A 144 7.97 -4.06 1.80
CA ASP A 144 9.35 -3.88 2.23
C ASP A 144 9.56 -4.23 3.70
N ASP A 145 8.53 -4.09 4.54
CA ASP A 145 8.58 -4.49 5.95
C ASP A 145 8.47 -6.01 6.08
N VAL A 146 9.60 -6.63 6.43
CA VAL A 146 9.72 -8.07 6.66
C VAL A 146 8.69 -8.61 7.68
N LYS A 147 8.22 -7.80 8.64
CA LYS A 147 7.19 -8.24 9.61
C LYS A 147 5.85 -8.44 8.93
N ASN A 148 5.44 -7.54 8.05
CA ASN A 148 4.24 -7.69 7.23
C ASN A 148 4.36 -8.94 6.35
N CYS A 149 5.55 -9.15 5.75
CA CYS A 149 5.81 -10.31 4.91
C CYS A 149 5.72 -11.64 5.69
N ILE A 150 6.31 -11.71 6.88
CA ILE A 150 6.26 -12.91 7.74
C ILE A 150 4.82 -13.21 8.16
N SER A 151 4.05 -12.19 8.57
CA SER A 151 2.65 -12.38 8.97
C SER A 151 1.80 -12.89 7.80
N ALA A 152 1.90 -12.25 6.63
CA ALA A 152 1.18 -12.69 5.43
C ALA A 152 1.59 -14.11 5.00
N LYS A 153 2.88 -14.44 5.03
CA LYS A 153 3.32 -15.80 4.71
C LYS A 153 2.74 -16.83 5.68
N LYS A 154 2.71 -16.52 6.99
CA LYS A 154 2.11 -17.40 8.01
C LYS A 154 0.63 -17.65 7.77
N GLU A 155 -0.09 -16.65 7.25
CA GLU A 155 -1.50 -16.82 6.88
C GLU A 155 -1.68 -17.69 5.62
N GLY A 156 -0.70 -17.72 4.72
CA GLY A 156 -0.70 -18.57 3.52
C GLY A 156 -0.67 -17.80 2.19
N TYR A 157 -0.40 -16.49 2.21
CA TYR A 157 -0.26 -15.71 0.97
C TYR A 157 1.05 -16.07 0.24
N ILE A 158 1.04 -15.88 -1.08
CA ILE A 158 2.29 -15.83 -1.86
C ILE A 158 2.89 -14.45 -1.59
N THR A 159 4.05 -14.41 -0.94
CA THR A 159 4.60 -13.14 -0.42
C THR A 159 6.02 -12.92 -0.87
N PHE A 160 6.30 -11.73 -1.38
CA PHE A 160 7.63 -11.24 -1.72
C PHE A 160 7.99 -10.09 -0.81
N ASN A 161 9.15 -10.17 -0.17
CA ASN A 161 9.73 -9.02 0.51
C ASN A 161 10.55 -8.19 -0.47
N VAL A 162 10.32 -6.88 -0.51
CA VAL A 162 11.15 -5.91 -1.23
C VAL A 162 12.35 -5.58 -0.35
N THR A 163 13.54 -6.04 -0.71
CA THR A 163 14.74 -5.94 0.13
C THR A 163 15.57 -4.69 -0.16
N GLY A 164 15.24 -3.96 -1.22
CA GLY A 164 15.95 -2.76 -1.65
C GLY A 164 15.53 -1.52 -0.85
N LYS A 165 16.42 -0.54 -0.72
CA LYS A 165 16.14 0.74 -0.03
C LYS A 165 15.44 1.80 -0.90
N LYS A 166 15.06 1.44 -2.13
CA LYS A 166 14.57 2.37 -3.15
C LYS A 166 13.31 1.87 -3.84
N GLY A 167 12.47 1.13 -3.11
CA GLY A 167 11.28 0.55 -3.69
C GLY A 167 11.54 -0.73 -4.46
N PHE A 168 10.46 -1.24 -5.07
CA PHE A 168 10.46 -2.45 -5.86
C PHE A 168 11.48 -2.40 -7.00
N ASN A 169 12.30 -3.45 -7.06
CA ASN A 169 13.22 -3.74 -8.16
C ASN A 169 13.28 -5.26 -8.34
N PHE A 170 13.26 -5.76 -9.57
CA PHE A 170 13.32 -7.20 -9.84
C PHE A 170 14.57 -7.89 -9.25
N LYS A 171 15.66 -7.15 -9.01
CA LYS A 171 16.88 -7.67 -8.37
C LYS A 171 16.79 -7.71 -6.84
N ASP A 172 15.90 -6.92 -6.26
CA ASP A 172 15.82 -6.68 -4.82
C ASP A 172 14.47 -7.18 -4.26
N ILE A 173 14.07 -8.38 -4.68
CA ILE A 173 12.90 -9.08 -4.15
C ILE A 173 13.26 -10.49 -3.71
N LYS A 174 12.64 -10.93 -2.61
CA LYS A 174 12.81 -12.27 -2.06
C LYS A 174 11.46 -12.91 -1.82
N LEU A 175 11.22 -14.07 -2.44
CA LEU A 175 10.08 -14.91 -2.10
C LEU A 175 10.22 -15.41 -0.66
N MET A 176 9.17 -15.21 0.14
CA MET A 176 9.11 -15.72 1.51
C MET A 176 8.81 -17.22 1.47
N GLN A 177 9.78 -18.02 1.92
CA GLN A 177 9.68 -19.48 2.01
C GLN A 177 9.06 -19.91 3.35
#